data_AF-A0AAU6I269-F1
#
_entry.id   AF-A0AAU6I269-F1
#
_cell.length_a   1.000
_cell.length_b   1.000
_cell.length_c   1.000
_cell.angle_alpha   90.00
_cell.angle_beta   90.00
_cell.angle_gamma   90.00
#
_symmetry.space_group_name_H-M   'P 1'
#
loop_
_entity.id
_entity.type
_entity.pdbx_description
1 polymer ?
#
loop_
_entity_poly.entity_id
_entity_poly.type
_entity_poly.pdbx_seq_one_letter_code
_entity_poly.pdbx_strand_id
1 'polypeptide(L)'
;MTTPDCYACGMEAGFDQFAEAEGFAHVHFHIVPRMADLRPEHRGPGIFELLRGPEQERVTAEQADHLALALRAHLHPHRTAQ
;
A
#
# COMPACT_ATOMS: atom_id res chain seq x y z
N MET A 1 3.93 -21.44 5.73
CA MET A 1 3.29 -20.11 5.72
C MET A 1 4.10 -19.27 4.75
N THR A 2 3.70 -19.25 3.48
CA THR A 2 4.35 -18.43 2.44
C THR A 2 4.21 -16.97 2.87
N THR A 3 5.34 -16.31 3.08
CA THR A 3 5.38 -14.87 3.27
C THR A 3 4.60 -14.23 2.13
N PRO A 4 3.60 -13.36 2.37
CA PRO A 4 3.02 -12.59 1.29
C PRO A 4 4.13 -11.72 0.73
N ASP A 5 4.40 -11.85 -0.56
CA ASP A 5 5.36 -10.97 -1.24
C ASP A 5 4.80 -9.55 -1.19
N CYS A 6 5.38 -8.69 -0.37
CA CYS A 6 5.10 -7.25 -0.40
C CYS A 6 6.12 -6.59 -1.33
N TYR A 7 5.68 -5.62 -2.12
CA TYR A 7 6.60 -4.76 -2.86
C TYR A 7 6.35 -3.29 -2.53
N ALA A 8 7.44 -2.51 -2.54
CA ALA A 8 7.35 -1.05 -2.52
C ALA A 8 6.90 -0.60 -3.92
N CYS A 9 5.71 -0.02 -4.01
CA CYS A 9 5.23 0.58 -5.24
C CYS A 9 5.86 1.98 -5.38
N GLY A 10 6.99 2.07 -6.07
CA GLY A 10 7.55 3.33 -6.56
C GLY A 10 7.24 3.52 -8.04
N MET A 11 7.07 4.77 -8.49
CA MET A 11 7.38 5.08 -9.89
C MET A 11 8.82 4.61 -10.14
N GLU A 12 9.04 3.83 -11.20
CA GLU A 12 10.38 3.43 -11.64
C GLU A 12 11.21 4.68 -11.96
N ALA A 13 11.85 5.24 -10.94
CA ALA A 13 12.75 6.36 -11.03
C ALA A 13 13.90 6.09 -10.08
N GLY A 14 15.12 6.02 -10.60
CA GLY A 14 16.31 5.91 -9.78
C GLY A 14 16.32 7.06 -8.78
N PHE A 15 16.41 6.73 -7.49
CA PHE A 15 16.77 7.56 -6.32
C PHE A 15 16.46 9.07 -6.28
N ASP A 16 15.55 9.57 -7.10
CA ASP A 16 15.06 10.95 -7.10
C ASP A 16 13.70 10.93 -6.43
N GLN A 17 13.67 11.42 -5.19
CA GLN A 17 12.50 11.40 -4.31
C GLN A 17 11.44 12.38 -4.82
N PHE A 18 10.51 11.90 -5.64
CA PHE A 18 9.35 12.66 -6.11
C PHE A 18 8.36 12.94 -4.97
N ALA A 19 8.60 13.99 -4.20
CA ALA A 19 7.59 14.65 -3.36
C ALA A 19 7.00 15.87 -4.12
N GLU A 20 6.51 15.66 -5.35
CA GLU A 20 6.21 16.75 -6.29
C GLU A 20 4.72 17.00 -6.56
N ALA A 21 3.81 16.33 -5.86
CA ALA A 21 2.39 16.68 -5.92
C ALA A 21 2.07 17.77 -4.87
N GLU A 22 1.39 18.83 -5.28
CA GLU A 22 0.91 19.89 -4.38
C GLU A 22 0.08 19.25 -3.23
N GLY A 23 0.51 19.47 -1.98
CA GLY A 23 -0.09 18.86 -0.78
C GLY A 23 0.63 17.61 -0.23
N PHE A 24 1.61 17.03 -0.94
CA PHE A 24 2.37 15.84 -0.52
C PHE A 24 3.86 16.15 -0.27
N ALA A 25 4.13 17.14 0.59
CA ALA A 25 5.49 17.60 0.89
C ALA A 25 6.33 16.64 1.76
N HIS A 26 5.81 15.44 2.07
CA HIS A 26 6.52 14.43 2.85
C HIS A 26 6.76 13.17 2.01
N VAL A 27 7.98 12.65 2.12
CA VAL A 27 8.32 11.34 1.56
C VAL A 27 7.42 10.29 2.21
N HIS A 28 6.70 9.55 1.39
CA HIS A 28 5.88 8.42 1.81
C HIS A 28 6.11 7.25 0.86
N PHE A 29 5.87 6.04 1.38
CA PHE A 29 6.00 4.80 0.62
C PHE A 29 4.65 4.09 0.57
N HIS A 30 4.36 3.51 -0.59
CA HIS A 30 3.21 2.62 -0.75
C HIS A 30 3.70 1.17 -0.63
N ILE A 31 3.30 0.50 0.46
CA ILE A 31 3.52 -0.94 0.66
C ILE A 31 2.24 -1.65 0.23
N VAL A 32 2.31 -2.44 -0.84
CA VAL A 32 1.15 -3.14 -1.40
C VAL A 32 1.36 -4.65 -1.28
N PRO A 33 0.44 -5.40 -0.63
CA PRO A 33 0.46 -6.85 -0.64
C PRO A 33 0.24 -7.40 -2.06
N ARG A 34 1.13 -8.28 -2.54
CA ARG A 34 0.96 -8.94 -3.83
C ARG A 34 0.19 -10.25 -3.66
N MET A 35 -1.10 -10.19 -3.93
CA MET A 35 -1.92 -11.41 -4.01
C MET A 35 -1.49 -12.25 -5.22
N ALA A 36 -1.59 -13.58 -5.11
CA ALA A 36 -1.15 -14.51 -6.14
C ALA A 36 -1.90 -14.33 -7.48
N ASP A 37 -3.13 -13.84 -7.41
CA ASP A 37 -4.04 -13.55 -8.51
C ASP A 37 -3.98 -12.09 -8.99
N LEU A 38 -3.08 -11.26 -8.44
CA LEU A 38 -2.92 -9.89 -8.89
C LEU A 38 -2.46 -9.87 -10.36
N ARG A 39 -3.33 -9.29 -11.21
CA ARG A 39 -3.08 -9.15 -12.65
C ARG A 39 -1.74 -8.45 -12.90
N PRO A 40 -0.93 -8.90 -13.88
CA PRO A 40 0.38 -8.30 -14.15
C PRO A 40 0.35 -6.78 -14.37
N GLU A 41 -0.72 -6.27 -14.97
CA GLU A 41 -0.90 -4.86 -15.29
C GLU A 41 -1.09 -3.97 -14.04
N HIS A 42 -1.45 -4.57 -12.91
CA HIS A 42 -1.62 -3.87 -11.63
C HIS A 42 -0.38 -3.94 -10.74
N ARG A 43 0.76 -4.39 -11.26
CA ARG A 43 2.03 -4.40 -10.53
C ARG A 43 2.69 -3.02 -10.62
N GLY A 44 3.46 -2.64 -9.60
CA GLY A 44 4.07 -1.31 -9.55
C GLY A 44 3.00 -0.20 -9.54
N PRO A 45 3.26 0.95 -10.20
CA PRO A 45 2.32 2.08 -10.25
C PRO A 45 0.94 1.74 -10.84
N GLY A 46 0.83 0.69 -11.65
CA GLY A 46 -0.45 0.24 -12.22
C GLY A 46 -1.47 -0.19 -11.17
N ILE A 47 -1.07 -0.42 -9.91
CA ILE A 47 -1.99 -0.71 -8.82
C ILE A 47 -3.01 0.40 -8.59
N PHE A 48 -2.64 1.67 -8.84
CA PHE A 48 -3.51 2.81 -8.61
C PHE A 48 -4.71 2.88 -9.57
N GLU A 49 -4.69 2.11 -10.67
CA GLU A 49 -5.84 1.95 -11.55
C GLU A 49 -7.06 1.37 -10.83
N LEU A 50 -6.84 0.52 -9.82
CA LEU A 50 -7.92 -0.07 -9.02
C LEU A 50 -8.74 0.98 -8.27
N LEU A 51 -8.16 2.15 -7.97
CA LEU A 51 -8.87 3.25 -7.30
C LEU A 51 -9.90 3.93 -8.21
N ARG A 52 -9.81 3.72 -9.53
CA ARG A 52 -10.75 4.25 -10.52
C ARG A 52 -11.98 3.36 -10.73
N GLY A 53 -12.07 2.25 -10.00
CA GLY A 53 -13.22 1.35 -10.04
C GLY A 53 -14.53 1.97 -9.52
N PRO A 54 -15.66 1.24 -9.68
CA PRO A 54 -16.97 1.71 -9.25
C PRO A 54 -17.03 1.90 -7.72
N GLU A 55 -17.87 2.83 -7.27
CA GLU A 55 -17.96 3.20 -5.86
C GLU A 55 -18.34 2.03 -4.95
N GLN A 56 -19.13 1.08 -5.46
CA GLN A 56 -19.56 -0.12 -4.74
C GLN A 56 -18.41 -1.08 -4.40
N GLU A 57 -17.29 -0.99 -5.12
CA GLU A 57 -16.07 -1.78 -4.85
C GLU A 57 -15.12 -1.07 -3.88
N ARG A 58 -15.40 0.20 -3.52
CA ARG A 58 -14.55 0.93 -2.58
C ARG A 58 -14.72 0.37 -1.18
N VAL A 59 -13.60 0.28 -0.47
CA VAL A 59 -13.57 -0.06 0.95
C VAL A 59 -14.36 0.98 1.73
N THR A 60 -15.31 0.54 2.56
CA THR A 60 -16.07 1.46 3.42
C THR A 60 -15.19 1.99 4.55
N ALA A 61 -15.58 3.11 5.17
CA ALA A 61 -14.86 3.66 6.32
C ALA A 61 -14.73 2.63 7.46
N GLU A 62 -15.80 1.89 7.76
CA GLU A 62 -15.82 0.86 8.79
C GLU A 62 -14.83 -0.28 8.48
N GLN A 63 -14.77 -0.73 7.23
CA GLN A 63 -13.81 -1.75 6.80
C GLN A 63 -12.36 -1.25 6.89
N ALA A 64 -12.11 0.01 6.52
CA ALA A 64 -10.80 0.63 6.63
C ALA A 64 -10.35 0.74 8.11
N ASP A 65 -11.24 1.14 9.00
CA ASP A 65 -10.98 1.23 10.44
C ASP A 65 -10.67 -0.15 11.05
N HIS A 66 -11.45 -1.17 10.69
CA HIS A 66 -11.22 -2.54 11.12
C HIS A 66 -9.84 -3.04 10.67
N LEU A 67 -9.47 -2.79 9.41
CA LEU A 67 -8.15 -3.13 8.89
C LEU A 67 -7.03 -2.40 9.62
N ALA A 68 -7.18 -1.10 9.89
CA ALA A 68 -6.18 -0.31 10.61
C ALA A 68 -5.93 -0.85 12.03
N LEU A 69 -7.00 -1.22 12.75
CA LEU A 69 -6.88 -1.84 14.08
C LEU A 69 -6.20 -3.20 14.03
N ALA A 70 -6.54 -4.03 13.04
CA ALA A 70 -5.91 -5.33 12.84
C ALA A 70 -4.40 -5.19 12.53
N LEU A 71 -4.03 -4.30 11.60
CA LEU A 71 -2.63 -4.01 11.28
C LEU A 71 -1.86 -3.52 12.51
N ARG A 72 -2.45 -2.60 13.28
CA ARG A 72 -1.85 -2.09 14.51
C ARG A 72 -1.51 -3.20 15.50
N ALA A 73 -2.42 -4.18 15.69
CA ALA A 73 -2.18 -5.32 16.57
C ALA A 73 -1.00 -6.19 16.11
N HIS A 74 -0.75 -6.29 14.80
CA HIS A 74 0.36 -7.05 14.21
C HIS A 74 1.67 -6.27 14.12
N LEU A 75 1.62 -4.94 14.14
CA LEU A 75 2.81 -4.06 14.11
C LEU A 75 3.33 -3.68 15.51
N HIS A 76 2.48 -3.74 16.53
CA HIS A 76 2.91 -3.52 17.92
C HIS A 76 3.76 -4.61 18.62
N PRO A 77 3.85 -5.90 18.18
CA PRO A 77 4.71 -6.88 18.85
C PRO A 77 6.21 -6.61 18.65
N HIS A 78 6.60 -5.68 17.77
CA HIS A 78 8.01 -5.34 17.49
C HIS A 78 8.61 -4.20 18.34
N ARG A 79 7.98 -3.77 19.45
CA ARG A 79 8.63 -2.87 20.43
C ARG A 79 9.66 -3.58 21.33
N THR A 80 10.50 -4.43 20.74
CA THR A 80 11.72 -4.97 21.37
C THR A 80 12.86 -4.97 20.37
N ALA A 81 13.50 -3.81 20.23
CA ALA A 81 14.95 -3.62 20.25
C ALA A 81 15.23 -2.14 19.93
N GLN A 82 15.95 -1.53 20.85
CA GLN A 82 16.65 -0.24 20.86
C GLN A 82 16.85 0.49 19.53
#